data_AF-A0A8J3GZ12-F1
#
_entry.id   AF-A0A8J3GZ12-F1
#
_cell.length_a   1.000
_cell.length_b   1.000
_cell.length_c   1.000
_cell.angle_alpha   90.00
_cell.angle_beta   90.00
_cell.angle_gamma   90.00
#
_symmetry.space_group_name_H-M   'P 1'
#
loop_
_entity.id
_entity.type
_entity.pdbx_description
1 polymer ?
#
loop_
_entity_poly.entity_id
_entity_poly.type
_entity_poly.pdbx_seq_one_letter_code
_entity_poly.pdbx_strand_id
1 'polypeptide(L)'
;MTDGLSLSIATPLRIVLDETGILSLRGEDASGGFGILPGHADYVTVIDAGVLRWRGESGPWRYCVVRGAVFTVSGGETVHVACRDAVTGDDLATLQAEVAESRRAHDDASRRTRAQSARLHARAIRRLMHGLALGGDTVALDGEGDEP
;
A
#
# COMPACT_ATOMS: atom_id res chain seq x y z
N MET A 1 31.99 -21.45 -1.88
CA MET A 1 31.52 -20.07 -2.13
C MET A 1 30.03 -20.11 -1.92
N THR A 2 29.51 -19.44 -0.90
CA THR A 2 28.06 -19.38 -0.69
C THR A 2 27.51 -18.45 -1.76
N ASP A 3 26.70 -18.97 -2.69
CA ASP A 3 26.01 -18.10 -3.64
C ASP A 3 25.15 -17.12 -2.85
N GLY A 4 25.29 -15.83 -3.15
CA GLY A 4 24.56 -14.78 -2.46
C GLY A 4 23.11 -14.71 -2.93
N LEU A 5 22.26 -14.03 -2.16
CA LEU A 5 20.89 -13.74 -2.57
C LEU A 5 20.88 -12.72 -3.73
N SER A 6 19.91 -12.88 -4.61
CA SER A 6 19.44 -11.87 -5.57
C SER A 6 18.19 -11.20 -5.00
N LEU A 7 18.17 -9.88 -4.95
CA LEU A 7 17.05 -9.07 -4.45
C LEU A 7 16.58 -8.14 -5.55
N SER A 8 15.31 -8.25 -5.89
CA SER A 8 14.63 -7.27 -6.74
C SER A 8 13.45 -6.64 -6.00
N ILE A 9 13.45 -5.31 -5.93
CA ILE A 9 12.34 -4.51 -5.38
C ILE A 9 11.74 -3.73 -6.54
N ALA A 10 10.44 -3.90 -6.78
CA ALA A 10 9.75 -3.26 -7.90
C ALA A 10 8.41 -2.67 -7.49
N THR A 11 8.07 -1.55 -8.12
CA THR A 11 6.70 -1.02 -8.18
C THR A 11 6.10 -1.33 -9.55
N PRO A 12 4.78 -1.15 -9.77
CA PRO A 12 4.18 -1.35 -11.09
C PRO A 12 4.78 -0.48 -12.20
N LEU A 13 5.47 0.61 -11.84
CA LEU A 13 6.00 1.58 -12.79
C LEU A 13 7.49 1.38 -13.07
N ARG A 14 8.25 0.75 -12.17
CA ARG A 14 9.71 0.59 -12.32
C ARG A 14 10.28 -0.46 -11.37
N ILE A 15 11.45 -0.97 -11.75
CA ILE A 15 12.36 -1.64 -10.81
C ILE A 15 13.05 -0.56 -9.98
N VAL A 16 12.93 -0.66 -8.65
CA VAL A 16 13.51 0.28 -7.69
C VAL A 16 14.92 -0.15 -7.32
N LEU A 17 15.13 -1.45 -7.17
CA LEU A 17 16.41 -2.06 -6.86
C LEU A 17 16.49 -3.42 -7.56
N ASP A 18 17.65 -3.73 -8.11
CA ASP A 18 18.01 -5.07 -8.55
C ASP A 18 19.47 -5.32 -8.19
N GLU A 19 19.70 -6.29 -7.31
CA GLU A 19 21.01 -6.50 -6.71
C GLU A 19 21.30 -7.96 -6.39
N THR A 20 22.54 -8.39 -6.64
CA THR A 20 23.05 -9.74 -6.38
C THR A 20 24.16 -9.74 -5.32
N GLY A 21 24.48 -10.91 -4.78
CA GLY A 21 25.59 -11.06 -3.83
C GLY A 21 25.26 -10.59 -2.41
N ILE A 22 23.97 -10.56 -2.07
CA ILE A 22 23.49 -10.20 -0.73
C ILE A 22 23.66 -11.39 0.20
N LEU A 23 24.25 -11.18 1.38
CA LEU A 23 24.46 -12.25 2.34
C LEU A 23 23.49 -12.21 3.52
N SER A 24 22.85 -11.07 3.75
CA SER A 24 21.83 -10.94 4.79
C SER A 24 20.81 -9.89 4.42
N LEU A 25 19.54 -10.26 4.52
CA LEU A 25 18.38 -9.38 4.37
C LEU A 25 17.52 -9.49 5.63
N ARG A 26 17.00 -8.38 6.13
CA ARG A 26 16.02 -8.34 7.22
C ARG A 26 14.85 -7.44 6.91
N GLY A 27 13.70 -7.78 7.46
CA GLY A 27 12.46 -7.02 7.35
C GLY A 27 11.56 -7.23 8.57
N GLU A 28 10.39 -6.62 8.53
CA GLU A 28 9.33 -6.76 9.53
C GLU A 28 8.00 -6.97 8.81
N ASP A 29 7.20 -7.89 9.33
CA ASP A 29 5.82 -8.14 8.91
C ASP A 29 4.87 -8.14 10.12
N ALA A 30 3.62 -8.56 9.92
CA ALA A 30 2.62 -8.61 10.99
C ALA A 30 2.97 -9.57 12.15
N SER A 31 3.88 -10.52 11.94
CA SER A 31 4.37 -11.45 12.96
C SER A 31 5.58 -10.92 13.73
N GLY A 32 6.21 -9.84 13.25
CA GLY A 32 7.40 -9.24 13.82
C GLY A 32 8.58 -9.24 12.84
N GLY A 33 9.80 -9.24 13.38
CA GLY A 33 11.03 -9.18 12.59
C GLY A 33 11.45 -10.53 12.02
N PHE A 34 11.89 -10.55 10.75
CA PHE A 34 12.42 -11.74 10.07
C PHE A 34 13.78 -11.46 9.39
N GLY A 35 14.48 -12.53 9.04
CA GLY A 35 15.78 -12.46 8.36
C GLY A 35 15.97 -13.59 7.36
N ILE A 36 16.48 -13.23 6.18
CA ILE A 36 16.76 -14.13 5.07
C ILE A 36 18.28 -14.19 4.86
N LEU A 37 18.80 -15.41 4.76
CA LEU A 37 20.18 -15.75 4.41
C LEU A 37 20.15 -16.66 3.17
N PRO A 38 21.26 -16.80 2.44
CA PRO A 38 21.36 -17.80 1.38
C PRO A 38 20.97 -19.21 1.86
N GLY A 39 20.18 -19.91 1.04
CA GLY A 39 19.63 -21.24 1.35
C GLY A 39 18.36 -21.23 2.22
N HIS A 40 17.73 -20.07 2.44
CA HIS A 40 16.47 -19.99 3.19
C HIS A 40 15.36 -20.76 2.46
N ALA A 41 14.46 -21.40 3.21
CA ALA A 41 13.29 -22.05 2.60
C ALA A 41 12.41 -21.04 1.85
N ASP A 42 11.61 -21.53 0.89
CA ASP A 42 10.61 -20.69 0.24
C ASP A 42 9.71 -20.02 1.29
N TYR A 43 9.50 -18.72 1.12
CA TYR A 43 8.85 -17.89 2.13
C TYR A 43 8.03 -16.80 1.44
N VAL A 44 6.84 -16.53 1.96
CA VAL A 44 5.98 -15.45 1.46
C VAL A 44 5.35 -14.72 2.62
N THR A 45 5.37 -13.39 2.56
CA THR A 45 4.70 -12.54 3.54
C THR A 45 4.22 -11.23 2.91
N VAL A 46 3.36 -10.52 3.64
CA VAL A 46 2.84 -9.20 3.27
C VAL A 46 3.36 -8.17 4.26
N ILE A 47 3.84 -7.05 3.72
CA ILE A 47 4.37 -5.92 4.49
C ILE A 47 3.49 -4.69 4.17
N ASP A 48 2.64 -4.27 5.12
CA ASP A 48 1.78 -3.10 4.93
C ASP A 48 2.59 -1.81 4.83
N ALA A 49 3.52 -1.59 5.77
CA ALA A 49 4.54 -0.55 5.70
C ALA A 49 5.74 -0.95 6.56
N GLY A 50 6.92 -1.05 5.96
CA GLY A 50 8.10 -1.55 6.66
C GLY A 50 9.42 -1.09 6.04
N VAL A 51 10.51 -1.37 6.74
CA VAL A 51 11.88 -1.14 6.25
C VAL A 51 12.53 -2.48 6.01
N LEU A 52 12.97 -2.69 4.78
CA LEU A 52 13.89 -3.75 4.42
C LEU A 52 15.31 -3.23 4.58
N ARG A 53 16.20 -4.07 5.11
CA ARG A 53 17.64 -3.78 5.14
C ARG A 53 18.45 -4.97 4.65
N TRP A 54 19.51 -4.72 3.90
CA TRP A 54 20.36 -5.78 3.39
C TRP A 54 21.83 -5.36 3.35
N ARG A 55 22.72 -6.36 3.29
CA ARG A 55 24.17 -6.16 3.11
C ARG A 55 24.81 -7.35 2.39
N GLY A 56 25.92 -7.08 1.69
CA GLY A 56 26.85 -8.09 1.20
C GLY A 56 27.87 -8.51 2.26
N GLU A 57 29.00 -9.09 1.82
CA GLU A 57 30.04 -9.67 2.69
C GLU A 57 30.71 -8.68 3.66
N SER A 58 31.10 -7.51 3.16
CA SER A 58 31.79 -6.47 3.96
C SER A 58 31.21 -5.08 3.72
N GLY A 59 29.99 -5.00 3.17
CA GLY A 59 29.32 -3.74 2.84
C GLY A 59 28.55 -3.15 4.02
N PRO A 60 28.29 -1.82 4.00
CA PRO A 60 27.37 -1.20 4.94
C PRO A 60 25.95 -1.77 4.76
N TRP A 61 25.12 -1.61 5.79
CA TRP A 61 23.70 -1.86 5.64
C TRP A 61 23.09 -0.82 4.70
N ARG A 62 22.29 -1.30 3.74
CA ARG A 62 21.41 -0.47 2.92
C ARG A 62 19.97 -0.71 3.30
N TYR A 63 19.12 0.25 2.95
CA TYR A 63 17.76 0.29 3.42
C TYR A 63 16.80 0.63 2.28
N CYS A 64 15.60 0.05 2.36
CA CYS A 64 14.49 0.40 1.49
C CYS A 64 13.21 0.40 2.30
N VAL A 65 12.51 1.51 2.25
CA VAL A 65 11.15 1.61 2.77
C VAL A 65 10.23 1.07 1.71
N VAL A 66 9.33 0.18 2.11
CA VAL A 66 8.32 -0.41 1.22
C VAL A 66 6.93 -0.24 1.81
N ARG A 67 5.93 -0.06 0.94
CA ARG A 67 4.52 0.04 1.33
C ARG A 67 3.61 -0.83 0.47
N GLY A 68 2.72 -1.57 1.12
CA GLY A 68 1.79 -2.51 0.50
C GLY A 68 2.54 -3.53 -0.35
N ALA A 69 3.54 -4.19 0.25
CA ALA A 69 4.45 -5.09 -0.43
C ALA A 69 4.09 -6.56 -0.21
N VAL A 70 4.27 -7.36 -1.25
CA VAL A 70 4.37 -8.82 -1.17
C VAL A 70 5.84 -9.18 -1.27
N PHE A 71 6.35 -9.87 -0.27
CA PHE A 71 7.73 -10.34 -0.17
C PHE A 71 7.77 -11.85 -0.41
N THR A 72 8.60 -12.31 -1.33
CA THR A 72 8.75 -13.73 -1.66
C THR A 72 10.21 -14.14 -1.71
N VAL A 73 10.51 -15.31 -1.17
CA VAL A 73 11.77 -16.05 -1.34
C VAL A 73 11.47 -17.30 -2.16
N SER A 74 12.31 -17.59 -3.14
CA SER A 74 12.18 -18.78 -3.99
C SER A 74 13.55 -19.40 -4.26
N GLY A 75 13.62 -20.73 -4.16
CA GLY A 75 14.85 -21.48 -4.47
C GLY A 75 16.02 -21.19 -3.54
N GLY A 76 15.77 -20.56 -2.38
CA GLY A 76 16.79 -20.20 -1.40
C GLY A 76 17.79 -19.12 -1.79
N GLU A 77 17.68 -18.54 -2.99
CA GLU A 77 18.60 -17.52 -3.48
C GLU A 77 17.89 -16.29 -4.08
N THR A 78 16.62 -16.42 -4.47
CA THR A 78 15.89 -15.33 -5.13
C THR A 78 14.90 -14.69 -4.18
N VAL A 79 15.00 -13.37 -4.03
CA VAL A 79 14.09 -12.55 -3.24
C VAL A 79 13.43 -11.50 -4.14
N HIS A 80 12.10 -11.52 -4.18
CA HIS A 80 11.31 -10.51 -4.88
C HIS A 80 10.41 -9.74 -3.91
N VAL A 81 10.33 -8.42 -4.14
CA VAL A 81 9.47 -7.51 -3.39
C VAL A 81 8.67 -6.68 -4.37
N ALA A 82 7.42 -7.09 -4.58
CA ALA A 82 6.47 -6.32 -5.38
C ALA A 82 5.69 -5.39 -4.44
N CYS A 83 5.75 -4.08 -4.64
CA CYS A 83 5.20 -3.08 -3.72
C CYS A 83 4.48 -1.96 -4.45
N ARG A 84 3.63 -1.20 -3.74
CA ARG A 84 2.98 -0.02 -4.33
C ARG A 84 3.93 1.17 -4.40
N ASP A 85 4.79 1.29 -3.41
CA ASP A 85 5.74 2.38 -3.27
C ASP A 85 7.01 1.86 -2.58
N ALA A 86 8.16 2.36 -3.03
CA ALA A 86 9.46 2.03 -2.48
C ALA A 86 10.47 3.17 -2.66
N VAL A 87 11.20 3.44 -1.57
CA VAL A 87 12.25 4.46 -1.51
C VAL A 87 13.50 3.83 -0.89
N THR A 88 14.62 3.92 -1.59
CA THR A 88 15.93 3.46 -1.12
C THR A 88 16.66 4.57 -0.39
N GLY A 89 17.47 4.22 0.60
CA GLY A 89 18.40 5.16 1.23
C GLY A 89 19.54 4.45 1.95
N ASP A 90 20.63 5.20 2.16
CA ASP A 90 21.87 4.68 2.73
C ASP A 90 21.97 4.89 4.25
N ASP A 91 21.04 5.65 4.84
CA ASP A 91 21.02 5.96 6.28
C ASP A 91 19.62 5.75 6.89
N LEU A 92 19.55 4.86 7.89
CA LEU A 92 18.34 4.53 8.63
C LEU A 92 17.78 5.73 9.41
N ALA A 93 18.63 6.63 9.91
CA ALA A 93 18.19 7.80 10.67
C ALA A 93 17.46 8.81 9.77
N THR A 94 18.00 9.04 8.57
CA THR A 94 17.38 9.89 7.54
C THR A 94 16.07 9.27 7.02
N LEU A 95 16.07 7.96 6.74
CA LEU A 95 14.87 7.24 6.29
C LEU A 95 13.74 7.20 7.35
N GLN A 96 14.04 7.08 8.64
CA GLN A 96 13.02 7.09 9.68
C GLN A 96 12.26 8.44 9.74
N ALA A 97 12.95 9.56 9.55
CA ALA A 97 12.33 10.88 9.50
C ALA A 97 11.46 11.06 8.25
N GLU A 98 11.98 10.70 7.08
CA GLU A 98 11.26 10.78 5.80
C GLU A 98 10.04 9.85 5.74
N VAL A 99 10.14 8.65 6.34
CA VAL A 99 9.01 7.71 6.47
C VAL A 99 7.92 8.27 7.37
N ALA A 100 8.29 8.86 8.51
CA ALA A 100 7.33 9.47 9.42
C ALA A 100 6.58 10.63 8.75
N GLU A 101 7.29 11.44 7.95
CA GLU A 101 6.70 12.55 7.19
C GLU A 101 5.81 12.06 6.04
N SER A 102 6.26 11.08 5.26
CA SER A 102 5.48 10.46 4.19
C SER A 102 4.20 9.79 4.71
N ARG A 103 4.27 9.09 5.85
CA ARG A 103 3.09 8.50 6.54
C ARG A 103 2.06 9.58 6.89
N ARG A 104 2.49 10.71 7.47
CA ARG A 104 1.59 11.83 7.81
C ARG A 104 0.95 12.44 6.57
N ALA A 105 1.72 12.66 5.50
CA ALA A 105 1.22 13.23 4.26
C ALA A 105 0.19 12.32 3.56
N HIS A 106 0.44 11.01 3.54
CA HIS A 106 -0.47 10.02 2.94
C HIS A 106 -1.75 9.80 3.74
N ASP A 107 -1.67 9.77 5.06
CA ASP A 107 -2.85 9.69 5.92
C ASP A 107 -3.74 10.92 5.74
N ASP A 108 -3.14 12.10 5.63
CA ASP A 108 -3.85 13.34 5.36
C ASP A 108 -4.50 13.34 3.96
N ALA A 109 -3.79 12.90 2.93
CA ALA A 109 -4.36 12.76 1.59
C ALA A 109 -5.55 11.77 1.59
N SER A 110 -5.39 10.62 2.25
CA SER A 110 -6.44 9.60 2.36
C SER A 110 -7.66 10.12 3.15
N ARG A 111 -7.44 10.85 4.25
CA ARG A 111 -8.49 11.51 5.03
C ARG A 111 -9.24 12.56 4.20
N ARG A 112 -8.52 13.40 3.44
CA ARG A 112 -9.11 14.43 2.57
C ARG A 112 -9.97 13.82 1.46
N THR A 113 -9.48 12.78 0.79
CA THR A 113 -10.24 12.07 -0.26
C THR A 113 -11.51 11.43 0.31
N ARG A 114 -11.44 10.76 1.48
CA ARG A 114 -12.62 10.19 2.15
C ARG A 114 -13.62 11.28 2.56
N ALA A 115 -13.14 12.40 3.10
CA ALA A 115 -14.00 13.51 3.50
C ALA A 115 -14.69 14.16 2.28
N GLN A 116 -13.98 14.31 1.16
CA GLN A 116 -14.55 14.85 -0.07
C GLN A 116 -15.60 13.90 -0.67
N SER A 117 -15.32 12.59 -0.68
CA SER A 117 -16.27 11.56 -1.12
C SER A 117 -17.53 11.53 -0.26
N ALA A 118 -17.40 11.56 1.06
CA ALA A 118 -18.53 11.62 1.99
C ALA A 118 -19.39 12.88 1.78
N ARG A 119 -18.76 14.04 1.56
CA ARG A 119 -19.48 15.29 1.25
C ARG A 119 -20.23 15.22 -0.08
N LEU A 120 -19.63 14.63 -1.11
CA LEU A 120 -20.27 14.42 -2.41
C LEU A 120 -21.48 13.49 -2.29
N HIS A 121 -21.33 12.36 -1.60
CA HIS A 121 -22.43 11.42 -1.34
C HIS A 121 -23.57 12.07 -0.56
N ALA A 122 -23.27 12.81 0.51
CA ALA A 122 -24.29 13.51 1.29
C ALA A 122 -25.06 14.56 0.47
N ARG A 123 -24.38 15.28 -0.45
CA ARG A 123 -25.02 16.25 -1.34
C ARG A 123 -25.91 15.57 -2.38
N ALA A 124 -25.50 14.43 -2.93
CA ALA A 124 -26.29 13.65 -3.87
C ALA A 124 -27.57 13.11 -3.21
N ILE A 125 -27.46 12.49 -2.03
CA ILE A 125 -28.62 11.99 -1.27
C ILE A 125 -29.60 13.12 -0.97
N ARG A 126 -29.11 14.28 -0.51
CA ARG A 126 -29.97 15.44 -0.21
C ARG A 126 -30.74 15.93 -1.44
N ARG A 127 -30.11 15.95 -2.62
CA ARG A 127 -30.79 16.33 -3.87
C ARG A 127 -31.85 15.31 -4.29
N LEU A 128 -31.57 14.02 -4.14
CA LEU A 128 -32.53 12.96 -4.41
C LEU A 128 -33.74 13.07 -3.47
N MET A 129 -33.51 13.26 -2.17
CA MET A 129 -34.58 13.43 -1.19
C MET A 129 -35.44 14.68 -1.45
N HIS A 130 -34.83 15.81 -1.84
CA HIS A 130 -35.59 17.00 -2.24
C HIS A 130 -36.39 16.78 -3.53
N GLY A 131 -35.83 16.09 -4.53
CA GLY A 131 -36.55 15.78 -5.77
C GLY A 131 -37.73 14.83 -5.54
N LEU A 132 -37.57 13.85 -4.65
CA LEU A 132 -38.63 12.93 -4.24
C LEU A 132 -39.72 13.62 -3.40
N ALA A 133 -39.34 14.56 -2.53
CA ALA A 133 -40.29 15.34 -1.73
C ALA A 133 -41.13 16.33 -2.57
N LEU A 134 -40.63 16.75 -3.74
CA LEU A 134 -41.36 17.61 -4.69
C LEU A 134 -42.19 16.80 -5.71
N GLY A 135 -41.97 15.49 -5.83
CA GLY A 135 -42.68 14.59 -6.76
C GLY A 135 -43.90 13.89 -6.17
N GLY A 136 -44.30 14.21 -4.94
CA GLY A 136 -45.38 13.53 -4.22
C GLY A 136 -46.80 14.04 -4.47
N ASP A 137 -47.01 15.07 -5.30
CA ASP A 137 -48.29 15.80 -5.33
C ASP A 137 -48.88 16.02 -6.74
N THR A 138 -48.74 15.05 -7.64
CA THR A 138 -49.54 15.02 -8.89
C THR A 138 -49.94 13.59 -9.27
N VAL A 139 -50.95 13.05 -8.59
CA VAL A 139 -51.86 12.07 -9.21
C VAL A 139 -53.28 12.61 -9.00
N ALA A 140 -53.84 13.13 -10.08
CA ALA A 140 -55.21 13.60 -10.17
C ALA A 140 -56.18 12.45 -9.87
N LEU A 141 -57.21 12.75 -9.06
CA LEU A 141 -58.47 12.01 -9.08
C LEU A 141 -59.40 12.77 -10.02
N ASP A 142 -59.41 12.36 -11.28
CA ASP A 142 -60.55 12.60 -12.18
C ASP A 142 -61.55 11.46 -11.98
N GLY A 143 -62.83 11.83 -11.86
CA GLY A 143 -63.98 10.93 -11.94
C GLY A 143 -64.83 10.91 -10.67
N GLU A 144 -65.89 11.73 -10.62
CA GLU A 144 -67.25 11.23 -10.90
C GLU A 144 -68.23 12.41 -10.89
N GLY A 145 -68.71 12.78 -12.08
CA GLY A 145 -70.03 13.37 -12.22
C GLY A 145 -70.93 12.29 -12.81
N ASP A 146 -72.01 11.95 -12.11
CA ASP A 146 -73.29 11.85 -12.77
C ASP A 146 -74.42 12.11 -11.76
N GLU A 147 -75.30 13.02 -12.17
CA GLU A 147 -76.57 13.38 -11.55
C GLU A 147 -77.62 12.33 -11.99
N PRO A 148 -78.79 12.25 -11.34
CA PRO A 148 -79.89 13.10 -11.83
C PRO A 148 -80.82 13.66 -10.74
#